data_AF-A0A934TBP1-F1
#
_entry.id   AF-A0A934TBP1-F1
#
_cell.length_a   1.000
_cell.length_b   1.000
_cell.length_c   1.000
_cell.angle_alpha   90.00
_cell.angle_beta   90.00
_cell.angle_gamma   90.00
#
_symmetry.space_group_name_H-M   'P 1'
#
loop_
_entity.id
_entity.type
_entity.pdbx_description
1 polymer ?
#
loop_
_entity_poly.entity_id
_entity_poly.type
_entity_poly.pdbx_seq_one_letter_code
_entity_poly.pdbx_strand_id
1 'polypeptide(L)'
;MSNNWRKYIFFIYLLLSIFLCSCNGSKANKQVDDDYSSADKLVSIAVEEKEEYLERIHIPVISSFYMKGVIDEKYTFTIRFTVDSGKVDGAYCYKGKEEWITIKGTIKGDNVRLEETIYNGQKSVYVSNGTYFDGKFDYDNGTIKGTWHSADGTRSLPFKIENYYNTGYPQF
;
A
#
# COMPACT_ATOMS: atom_id res chain seq x y z
N MET A 1 22.32 -10.70 24.06
CA MET A 1 21.77 -12.04 23.78
C MET A 1 20.25 -11.98 23.98
N SER A 2 19.47 -11.97 22.89
CA SER A 2 18.03 -11.77 22.95
C SER A 2 17.27 -13.09 23.12
N ASN A 3 16.28 -13.07 24.01
CA ASN A 3 15.45 -14.20 24.44
C ASN A 3 14.37 -14.59 23.40
N ASN A 4 14.77 -14.96 22.17
CA ASN A 4 13.82 -15.35 21.11
C ASN A 4 13.37 -16.82 21.17
N TRP A 5 14.06 -17.67 21.91
CA TRP A 5 13.74 -19.09 22.10
C TRP A 5 12.41 -19.41 22.80
N ARG A 6 11.88 -18.52 23.66
CA ARG A 6 10.64 -18.80 24.41
C ARG A 6 9.36 -18.76 23.55
N LYS A 7 9.38 -18.07 22.41
CA LYS A 7 8.21 -17.97 21.50
C LYS A 7 7.98 -19.25 20.69
N TYR A 8 9.06 -19.97 20.35
CA TYR A 8 8.97 -21.23 19.61
C TYR A 8 8.43 -22.38 20.44
N ILE A 9 8.64 -22.35 21.77
CA ILE A 9 8.12 -23.39 22.68
C ILE A 9 6.59 -23.37 22.73
N PHE A 10 5.96 -22.19 22.75
CA PHE A 10 4.50 -22.09 22.76
C PHE A 10 3.84 -22.58 21.48
N PHE A 11 4.47 -22.34 20.32
CA PHE A 11 3.94 -22.80 19.03
C PHE A 11 3.98 -24.32 18.87
N ILE A 12 5.00 -24.98 19.43
CA ILE A 12 5.12 -26.44 19.38
C ILE A 12 4.05 -27.11 20.27
N TYR A 13 3.75 -26.55 21.45
CA TYR A 13 2.70 -27.08 22.32
C TYR A 13 1.29 -26.92 21.73
N LEU A 14 1.03 -25.84 20.99
CA LEU A 14 -0.25 -25.60 20.33
C LEU A 14 -0.50 -26.56 19.15
N LEU A 15 0.54 -26.95 18.41
CA LEU A 15 0.42 -27.93 17.33
C LEU A 15 0.28 -29.37 17.85
N LEU A 16 0.88 -29.69 18.99
CA LEU A 16 0.77 -31.02 19.62
C LEU A 16 -0.61 -31.28 20.25
N SER A 17 -1.31 -30.26 20.74
CA SER A 17 -2.67 -30.43 21.29
C SER A 17 -3.72 -30.68 20.21
N ILE A 18 -3.54 -30.12 19.01
CA ILE A 18 -4.46 -30.34 17.88
C ILE A 18 -4.35 -31.79 17.35
N PHE A 19 -3.14 -32.37 17.36
CA PHE A 19 -2.94 -33.75 16.90
C PHE A 19 -3.49 -34.81 17.87
N LEU A 20 -3.51 -34.53 19.18
CA LEU A 20 -4.04 -35.48 20.18
C LEU A 20 -5.58 -35.55 20.21
N CYS A 21 -6.29 -34.57 19.65
CA CYS A 21 -7.76 -34.62 19.55
C CYS A 21 -8.28 -35.44 18.35
N SER A 22 -7.43 -35.83 17.38
CA SER A 22 -7.90 -36.52 16.17
C SER A 22 -7.89 -38.06 16.26
N CYS A 23 -7.45 -38.64 17.39
CA CYS A 23 -7.34 -40.09 17.57
C CYS A 23 -8.05 -40.55 18.84
N ASN A 24 -9.36 -40.32 18.96
CA ASN A 24 -10.17 -41.10 19.88
C ASN A 24 -11.53 -41.40 19.26
N GLY A 25 -11.55 -42.46 18.44
CA GLY A 25 -12.78 -43.05 17.91
C GLY A 25 -13.57 -43.70 19.03
N SER A 26 -14.45 -42.93 19.67
CA SER A 26 -15.52 -43.47 20.50
C SER A 26 -16.83 -43.37 19.73
N LYS A 27 -17.36 -44.53 19.34
CA LYS A 27 -18.73 -44.70 18.88
C LYS A 27 -19.67 -44.35 20.03
N ALA A 28 -20.18 -43.12 20.05
CA ALA A 28 -21.30 -42.74 20.88
C ALA A 28 -22.48 -42.39 19.97
N ASN A 29 -23.44 -43.30 19.96
CA ASN A 29 -24.74 -43.14 19.34
C ASN A 29 -25.56 -42.22 20.25
N LYS A 30 -25.88 -40.99 19.82
CA LYS A 30 -26.96 -40.20 20.44
C LYS A 30 -27.37 -39.01 19.56
N GLN A 31 -28.60 -39.12 19.09
CA GLN A 31 -29.65 -38.12 19.02
C GLN A 31 -29.28 -36.76 18.41
N VAL A 32 -29.76 -36.60 17.17
CA VAL A 32 -29.91 -35.36 16.42
C VAL A 32 -30.86 -34.44 17.18
N ASP A 33 -30.33 -33.37 17.75
CA ASP A 33 -31.05 -32.12 17.91
C ASP A 33 -30.32 -31.10 17.02
N ASP A 34 -31.01 -30.66 15.98
CA ASP A 34 -30.53 -29.70 14.98
C ASP A 34 -30.37 -28.31 15.60
N ASP A 35 -29.21 -28.05 16.21
CA ASP A 35 -28.82 -26.71 16.66
C ASP A 35 -27.90 -26.06 15.61
N TYR A 36 -28.48 -25.74 14.46
CA TYR A 36 -27.82 -25.11 13.31
C TYR A 36 -27.37 -23.66 13.56
N SER A 37 -27.52 -23.12 14.78
CA SER A 37 -27.23 -21.72 15.11
C SER A 37 -25.77 -21.42 15.48
N SER A 38 -24.94 -22.44 15.72
CA SER A 38 -23.58 -22.24 16.28
C SER A 38 -22.48 -22.13 15.22
N ALA A 39 -22.65 -22.75 14.06
CA ALA A 39 -21.64 -22.74 12.99
C ALA A 39 -21.51 -21.36 12.32
N ASP A 40 -22.63 -20.68 12.04
CA ASP A 40 -22.63 -19.36 11.41
C ASP A 40 -21.98 -18.29 12.30
N LYS A 41 -22.11 -18.43 13.62
CA LYS A 41 -21.50 -17.51 14.59
C LYS A 41 -19.99 -17.68 14.71
N LEU A 42 -19.47 -18.90 14.50
CA LEU A 42 -18.03 -19.15 14.46
C LEU A 42 -17.41 -18.67 13.14
N VAL A 43 -18.15 -18.76 12.04
CA VAL A 43 -17.72 -18.20 10.74
C VAL A 43 -17.64 -16.68 10.81
N SER A 44 -18.61 -15.99 11.44
CA SER A 44 -18.57 -14.52 11.54
C SER A 44 -17.39 -14.01 12.38
N ILE A 45 -17.06 -14.68 13.49
CA ILE A 45 -15.92 -14.32 14.35
C ILE A 45 -14.58 -14.52 13.62
N ALA A 46 -14.44 -15.63 12.87
CA ALA A 46 -13.23 -15.90 12.10
C ALA A 46 -13.05 -14.95 10.90
N VAL A 47 -14.15 -14.39 10.36
CA VAL A 47 -14.10 -13.37 9.30
C VAL A 47 -13.68 -12.01 9.87
N GLU A 48 -14.22 -11.59 11.01
CA GLU A 48 -13.82 -10.34 11.67
C GLU A 48 -12.34 -10.34 12.11
N GLU A 49 -11.87 -11.44 12.72
CA GLU A 49 -10.44 -11.54 13.10
C GLU A 49 -9.51 -11.56 11.88
N LYS A 50 -9.95 -12.08 10.73
CA LYS A 50 -9.16 -12.09 9.49
C LYS A 50 -9.02 -10.69 8.90
N GLU A 51 -10.06 -9.86 8.94
CA GLU A 51 -9.97 -8.47 8.47
C GLU A 51 -9.10 -7.62 9.41
N GLU A 52 -9.26 -7.78 10.73
CA GLU A 52 -8.39 -7.12 11.72
C GLU A 52 -6.92 -7.56 11.59
N TYR A 53 -6.67 -8.82 11.24
CA TYR A 53 -5.32 -9.33 11.00
C TYR A 53 -4.72 -8.81 9.69
N LEU A 54 -5.48 -8.75 8.60
CA LEU A 54 -5.02 -8.18 7.32
C LEU A 54 -4.74 -6.68 7.42
N GLU A 55 -5.49 -5.93 8.22
CA GLU A 55 -5.16 -4.53 8.52
C GLU A 55 -3.83 -4.39 9.28
N ARG A 56 -3.53 -5.33 10.20
CA ARG A 56 -2.33 -5.31 11.05
C ARG A 56 -1.06 -5.81 10.37
N ILE A 57 -1.17 -6.74 9.42
CA ILE A 57 -0.02 -7.15 8.60
C ILE A 57 0.00 -6.32 7.31
N HIS A 58 0.33 -5.05 7.45
CA HIS A 58 0.81 -4.27 6.31
C HIS A 58 2.15 -4.87 5.84
N ILE A 59 2.10 -5.97 5.07
CA ILE A 59 3.22 -6.33 4.22
C ILE A 59 3.38 -5.15 3.26
N PRO A 60 4.56 -4.52 3.17
CA PRO A 60 4.77 -3.45 2.21
C PRO A 60 4.56 -3.99 0.80
N VAL A 61 3.39 -3.75 0.24
CA VAL A 61 3.14 -4.01 -1.17
C VAL A 61 3.84 -2.89 -1.93
N ILE A 62 5.05 -3.17 -2.40
CA ILE A 62 5.78 -2.26 -3.29
C ILE A 62 4.96 -2.15 -4.58
N SER A 63 4.25 -1.04 -4.70
CA SER A 63 3.42 -0.76 -5.88
C SER A 63 4.12 0.26 -6.75
N SER A 64 4.34 -0.07 -8.02
CA SER A 64 4.96 0.84 -9.00
C SER A 64 3.88 1.45 -9.89
N PHE A 65 3.82 2.78 -9.91
CA PHE A 65 2.85 3.53 -10.70
C PHE A 65 3.54 4.34 -11.79
N TYR A 66 2.88 4.38 -12.95
CA TYR A 66 3.20 5.29 -14.03
C TYR A 66 1.93 6.07 -14.37
N MET A 67 2.01 7.39 -14.41
CA MET A 67 0.85 8.24 -14.69
C MET A 67 1.23 9.34 -15.66
N LYS A 68 0.24 9.75 -16.47
CA LYS A 68 0.32 10.94 -17.30
C LYS A 68 -0.72 11.95 -16.85
N GLY A 69 -0.38 13.22 -17.01
CA GLY A 69 -1.27 14.33 -16.70
C GLY A 69 -0.98 15.53 -17.59
N VAL A 70 -1.80 16.57 -17.41
CA VAL A 70 -1.64 17.85 -18.11
C VAL A 70 -1.79 18.98 -17.10
N ILE A 71 -0.80 19.88 -17.06
CA ILE A 71 -0.84 21.11 -16.25
C ILE A 71 -1.42 22.23 -17.10
N ASP A 72 -2.37 22.98 -16.56
CA ASP A 72 -2.99 24.14 -17.21
C ASP A 72 -3.48 23.84 -18.63
N GLU A 73 -3.97 22.61 -18.86
CA GLU A 73 -4.43 22.07 -20.15
C GLU A 73 -3.38 22.11 -21.29
N LYS A 74 -2.14 22.48 -20.99
CA LYS A 74 -1.09 22.75 -21.98
C LYS A 74 0.14 21.87 -21.82
N TYR A 75 0.60 21.65 -20.60
CA TYR A 75 1.88 21.01 -20.36
C TYR A 75 1.69 19.56 -19.93
N THR A 76 1.85 18.64 -20.88
CA THR A 76 1.88 17.20 -20.57
C THR A 76 3.06 16.90 -19.67
N PHE A 77 2.85 16.07 -18.65
CA PHE A 77 3.92 15.57 -17.80
C PHE A 77 3.69 14.09 -17.50
N THR A 78 4.78 13.42 -17.13
CA THR A 78 4.80 12.01 -16.77
C THR A 78 5.37 11.88 -15.37
N ILE A 79 4.76 11.05 -14.54
CA ILE A 79 5.23 10.74 -13.18
C ILE A 79 5.38 9.22 -13.04
N ARG A 80 6.47 8.80 -12.38
CA ARG A 80 6.69 7.42 -11.94
C ARG A 80 7.01 7.43 -10.46
N PHE A 81 6.38 6.55 -9.69
CA PHE A 81 6.70 6.43 -8.27
C PHE A 81 6.41 5.03 -7.75
N THR A 82 7.14 4.66 -6.71
CA THR A 82 6.93 3.47 -5.91
C THR A 82 6.33 3.84 -4.57
N VAL A 83 5.40 3.02 -4.10
CA VAL A 83 4.83 3.14 -2.75
C VAL A 83 5.26 1.96 -1.91
N ASP A 84 5.88 2.22 -0.77
CA ASP A 84 6.27 1.23 0.24
C ASP A 84 5.79 1.70 1.60
N SER A 85 4.88 0.95 2.24
CA SER A 85 4.35 1.27 3.57
C SER A 85 3.79 2.70 3.66
N GLY A 86 3.14 3.17 2.59
CA GLY A 86 2.62 4.53 2.49
C GLY A 86 3.67 5.61 2.25
N LYS A 87 4.96 5.28 2.11
CA LYS A 87 6.00 6.22 1.66
C LYS A 87 6.11 6.18 0.14
N VAL A 88 6.30 7.35 -0.45
CA VAL A 88 6.43 7.52 -1.90
C VAL A 88 7.85 7.94 -2.23
N ASP A 89 8.45 7.24 -3.19
CA ASP A 89 9.70 7.63 -3.85
C ASP A 89 9.47 7.61 -5.35
N GLY A 90 9.80 8.70 -6.04
CA GLY A 90 9.53 8.79 -7.46
C GLY A 90 10.24 9.92 -8.18
N ALA A 91 9.87 10.11 -9.43
CA ALA A 91 10.30 11.23 -10.22
C ALA A 91 9.23 11.59 -11.25
N TYR A 92 9.22 12.84 -11.69
CA TYR A 92 8.36 13.30 -12.77
C TYR A 92 9.13 14.16 -13.76
N CYS A 93 8.60 14.27 -14.98
CA CYS A 93 9.22 15.04 -16.05
C CYS A 93 8.13 15.70 -16.91
N TYR A 94 8.39 16.94 -17.33
CA TYR A 94 7.56 17.68 -18.27
C TYR A 94 7.91 17.27 -19.70
N LYS A 95 6.92 17.20 -20.58
CA LYS A 95 7.16 17.02 -22.01
C LYS A 95 8.05 18.16 -22.52
N GLY A 96 9.20 17.81 -23.07
CA GLY A 96 10.20 18.76 -23.57
C GLY A 96 11.27 19.17 -22.56
N LYS A 97 11.24 18.67 -21.32
CA LYS A 97 12.40 18.68 -20.42
C LYS A 97 13.13 17.35 -20.51
N GLU A 98 14.46 17.39 -20.44
CA GLU A 98 15.30 16.19 -20.43
C GLU A 98 15.45 15.63 -19.01
N GLU A 99 15.40 16.50 -18.01
CA GLU A 99 15.69 16.17 -16.62
C GLU A 99 14.44 15.72 -15.86
N TRP A 100 14.59 14.60 -15.15
CA TRP A 100 13.59 14.10 -14.20
C TRP A 100 13.77 14.80 -12.85
N ILE A 101 12.67 15.29 -12.30
CA ILE A 101 12.62 15.92 -10.98
C ILE A 101 12.22 14.86 -9.95
N THR A 102 13.09 14.62 -8.97
CA THR A 102 12.85 13.65 -7.91
C THR A 102 11.77 14.15 -6.95
N ILE A 103 10.84 13.26 -6.59
CA ILE A 103 9.80 13.52 -5.62
C ILE A 103 9.81 12.47 -4.51
N LYS A 104 9.46 12.91 -3.31
CA LYS A 104 9.24 12.03 -2.15
C LYS A 104 7.95 12.41 -1.46
N GLY A 105 7.31 11.48 -0.77
CA GLY A 105 6.01 11.79 -0.18
C GLY A 105 5.41 10.69 0.66
N THR A 106 4.11 10.83 0.93
CA THR A 106 3.33 9.83 1.64
C THR A 106 1.93 9.70 1.06
N ILE A 107 1.38 8.49 1.12
CA ILE A 107 -0.03 8.18 0.90
C ILE A 107 -0.60 7.61 2.20
N LYS A 108 -1.69 8.18 2.70
CA LYS A 108 -2.38 7.75 3.93
C LYS A 108 -3.88 7.73 3.70
N GLY A 109 -4.45 6.53 3.59
CA GLY A 109 -5.78 6.35 3.01
C GLY A 109 -5.78 6.95 1.60
N ASP A 110 -6.77 7.78 1.30
CA ASP A 110 -6.83 8.46 0.00
C ASP A 110 -5.92 9.69 -0.08
N ASN A 111 -5.38 10.20 1.02
CA ASN A 111 -4.64 11.47 0.99
C ASN A 111 -3.21 11.26 0.50
N VAL A 112 -2.80 12.09 -0.45
CA VAL A 112 -1.46 12.07 -1.07
C VAL A 112 -0.76 13.39 -0.80
N ARG A 113 0.47 13.31 -0.30
CA ARG A 113 1.41 14.43 -0.19
C ARG A 113 2.69 14.07 -0.94
N LEU A 114 3.11 14.87 -1.92
CA LEU A 114 4.40 14.71 -2.60
C LEU A 114 5.20 16.00 -2.51
N GLU A 115 6.51 15.92 -2.46
CA GLU A 115 7.41 17.07 -2.42
C GLU A 115 8.55 16.86 -3.41
N GLU A 116 8.89 17.91 -4.14
CA GLU A 116 10.09 17.93 -4.96
C GLU A 116 11.33 17.97 -4.07
N THR A 117 12.32 17.18 -4.44
CA THR A 117 13.57 17.09 -3.70
C THR A 117 14.75 17.42 -4.59
N ILE A 118 15.70 18.15 -4.02
CA ILE A 118 16.96 18.53 -4.66
C ILE A 118 18.12 17.97 -3.86
N TYR A 119 19.20 17.57 -4.54
CA TYR A 119 20.40 17.11 -3.87
C TYR A 119 21.16 18.29 -3.27
N ASN A 120 21.29 18.32 -1.95
CA ASN A 120 22.12 19.27 -1.23
C ASN A 120 23.55 18.72 -1.12
N GLY A 121 24.46 19.22 -1.97
CA GLY A 121 25.85 18.76 -2.01
C GLY A 121 26.67 19.08 -0.75
N GLN A 122 26.28 20.07 0.05
CA GLN A 122 26.99 20.39 1.30
C GLN A 122 26.70 19.36 2.40
N LYS A 123 25.47 18.85 2.44
CA LYS A 123 25.01 17.88 3.44
C LYS A 123 24.98 16.44 2.91
N SER A 124 25.23 16.24 1.61
CA SER A 124 25.11 14.97 0.91
C SER A 124 23.76 14.28 1.11
N VAL A 125 22.66 15.06 1.11
CA VAL A 125 21.30 14.57 1.31
C VAL A 125 20.32 15.24 0.35
N TYR A 126 19.23 14.54 0.02
CA TYR A 126 18.10 15.14 -0.68
C TYR A 126 17.25 15.94 0.31
N VAL A 127 16.92 17.18 -0.04
CA VAL A 127 16.08 18.07 0.76
C VAL A 127 14.90 18.55 -0.06
N SER A 128 13.77 18.83 0.59
CA SER A 128 12.62 19.48 -0.05
C SER A 128 13.04 20.84 -0.59
N ASN A 129 12.62 21.17 -1.81
CA ASN A 129 12.82 22.51 -2.38
C ASN A 129 11.66 23.48 -2.06
N GLY A 130 10.67 23.03 -1.29
CA GLY A 130 9.47 23.80 -0.93
C GLY A 130 8.31 23.68 -1.92
N THR A 131 8.50 23.03 -3.08
CA THR A 131 7.44 22.70 -4.03
C THR A 131 6.80 21.37 -3.64
N TYR A 132 5.47 21.34 -3.57
CA TYR A 132 4.73 20.17 -3.12
C TYR A 132 3.38 19.98 -3.79
N PHE A 133 2.83 18.80 -3.64
CA PHE A 133 1.51 18.39 -4.07
C PHE A 133 0.68 17.95 -2.88
N ASP A 134 -0.55 18.41 -2.81
CA ASP A 134 -1.59 17.84 -1.96
C ASP A 134 -2.74 17.34 -2.83
N GLY A 135 -3.19 16.12 -2.59
CA GLY A 135 -4.30 15.57 -3.34
C GLY A 135 -4.91 14.32 -2.75
N LYS A 136 -5.75 13.69 -3.58
CA LYS A 136 -6.38 12.41 -3.29
C LYS A 136 -6.04 11.38 -4.35
N PHE A 137 -5.73 10.16 -3.91
CA PHE A 137 -5.64 8.96 -4.72
C PHE A 137 -7.01 8.29 -4.74
N ASP A 138 -7.53 8.08 -5.94
CA ASP A 138 -8.75 7.31 -6.19
C ASP A 138 -8.30 5.95 -6.76
N TYR A 139 -8.30 4.94 -5.89
CA TYR A 139 -7.83 3.60 -6.20
C TYR A 139 -8.72 2.90 -7.24
N ASP A 140 -10.03 3.12 -7.17
CA ASP A 140 -11.01 2.48 -8.06
C ASP A 140 -10.86 2.96 -9.50
N ASN A 141 -10.67 4.27 -9.68
CA ASN A 141 -10.51 4.88 -11.00
C ASN A 141 -9.06 4.97 -11.46
N GLY A 142 -8.10 4.65 -10.57
CA GLY A 142 -6.68 4.83 -10.84
C GLY A 142 -6.35 6.28 -11.18
N THR A 143 -6.82 7.24 -10.37
CA THR A 143 -6.54 8.67 -10.61
C THR A 143 -5.96 9.32 -9.37
N ILE A 144 -5.08 10.31 -9.56
CA ILE A 144 -4.68 11.23 -8.49
C ILE A 144 -5.20 12.60 -8.89
N LYS A 145 -5.84 13.32 -7.98
CA LYS A 145 -6.29 14.70 -8.22
C LYS A 145 -5.88 15.57 -7.06
N GLY A 146 -5.43 16.78 -7.36
CA GLY A 146 -5.06 17.71 -6.30
C GLY A 146 -4.46 18.98 -6.84
N THR A 147 -3.57 19.54 -6.05
CA THR A 147 -3.02 20.86 -6.24
C THR A 147 -1.52 20.84 -6.00
N TRP A 148 -0.78 21.37 -6.97
CA TRP A 148 0.66 21.59 -6.90
C TRP A 148 0.93 23.02 -6.45
N HIS A 149 1.71 23.17 -5.39
CA HIS A 149 2.10 24.43 -4.79
C HIS A 149 3.58 24.65 -5.07
N SER A 150 3.89 25.77 -5.71
CA SER A 150 5.25 26.17 -6.06
C SER A 150 5.45 27.66 -5.77
N ALA A 151 6.70 28.14 -5.81
CA ALA A 151 6.99 29.57 -5.64
C ALA A 151 6.29 30.45 -6.69
N ASP A 152 6.08 29.92 -7.90
CA ASP A 152 5.43 30.61 -9.01
C ASP A 152 3.89 30.62 -8.91
N GLY A 153 3.34 29.96 -7.89
CA GLY A 153 1.91 29.86 -7.66
C GLY A 153 1.39 28.42 -7.55
N THR A 154 0.08 28.33 -7.62
CA THR A 154 -0.69 27.11 -7.35
C THR A 154 -1.34 26.61 -8.64
N ARG A 155 -1.22 25.32 -8.95
CA ARG A 155 -1.78 24.71 -10.17
C ARG A 155 -2.57 23.45 -9.82
N SER A 156 -3.78 23.31 -10.35
CA SER A 156 -4.54 22.07 -10.18
C SER A 156 -4.02 20.99 -11.12
N LEU A 157 -3.82 19.79 -10.60
CA LEU A 157 -3.30 18.65 -11.35
C LEU A 157 -4.23 17.46 -11.27
N PRO A 158 -4.83 17.07 -12.40
CA PRO A 158 -5.34 15.72 -12.59
C PRO A 158 -4.24 14.82 -13.17
N PHE A 159 -4.01 13.70 -12.50
CA PHE A 159 -3.22 12.58 -12.99
C PHE A 159 -4.16 11.42 -13.29
N LYS A 160 -3.92 10.73 -14.40
CA LYS A 160 -4.57 9.44 -14.69
C LYS A 160 -3.48 8.38 -14.75
N ILE A 161 -3.69 7.26 -14.06
CA ILE A 161 -2.83 6.09 -14.22
C ILE A 161 -2.97 5.66 -15.68
N GLU A 162 -1.86 5.72 -16.40
CA GLU A 162 -1.74 4.99 -17.64
C GLU A 162 -1.09 3.67 -17.27
N ASN A 163 -1.93 2.64 -17.18
CA ASN A 163 -1.47 1.36 -16.72
C ASN A 163 -0.49 0.76 -17.75
N TYR A 164 0.80 0.76 -17.42
CA TYR A 164 1.84 0.19 -18.27
C TYR A 164 1.64 -1.32 -18.50
N TYR A 165 0.86 -2.00 -17.64
CA TYR A 165 0.52 -3.42 -17.83
C TYR A 165 -0.30 -3.68 -19.10
N ASN A 166 -1.02 -2.68 -19.64
CA ASN A 166 -1.69 -2.80 -20.95
C ASN A 166 -0.74 -2.62 -22.15
N THR A 167 0.54 -2.33 -21.92
CA THR A 167 1.55 -2.09 -22.98
C THR A 167 2.63 -3.19 -23.09
N GLY A 168 2.49 -4.30 -22.36
CA GLY A 168 3.19 -5.55 -22.67
C GLY A 168 4.62 -5.74 -22.13
N TYR A 169 5.02 -5.10 -21.02
CA TYR A 169 6.28 -5.43 -20.33
C TYR A 169 6.09 -6.50 -19.23
N PRO A 170 7.10 -7.38 -19.01
CA PRO A 170 6.97 -8.54 -18.15
C PRO A 170 6.98 -8.14 -16.67
N GLN A 171 6.14 -8.82 -15.92
CA GLN A 171 6.08 -8.72 -14.46
C GLN A 171 7.31 -9.39 -13.86
N PHE A 172 7.90 -8.76 -12.84
CA PHE A 172 8.95 -9.35 -12.01
C PHE A 172 8.34 -10.33 -11.01
#